data_AF-A0A965Y582-F1
#
_entry.id   AF-A0A965Y582-F1
#
_cell.length_a   1.000
_cell.length_b   1.000
_cell.length_c   1.000
_cell.angle_alpha   90.00
_cell.angle_beta   90.00
_cell.angle_gamma   90.00
#
_symmetry.space_group_name_H-M   'P 1'
#
loop_
_entity.id
_entity.type
_entity.pdbx_description
1 polymer ?
#
loop_
_entity_poly.entity_id
_entity_poly.type
_entity_poly.pdbx_seq_one_letter_code
_entity_poly.pdbx_strand_id
1 'polypeptide(L)'
;MGCGGVIRKARRDIGMTQGELAQKIGCTRTTVCDWENEKYSPTDAKNLAALEAALGLPNGELYLLIYGNPTVPPADRGPKGKETA
;
A
#
# COMPACT_ATOMS: atom_id res chain seq x y z
N MET A 1 6.37 11.13 5.77
CA MET A 1 5.86 10.84 4.41
C MET A 1 4.92 9.66 4.56
N GLY A 2 3.68 9.76 4.08
CA GLY A 2 2.73 8.63 4.11
C GLY A 2 3.01 7.61 3.01
N CYS A 3 2.25 6.52 3.01
CA CYS A 3 2.41 5.42 2.06
C CYS A 3 2.30 5.87 0.59
N GLY A 4 1.38 6.79 0.28
CA GLY A 4 1.18 7.35 -1.05
C GLY A 4 2.35 8.18 -1.53
N GLY A 5 2.97 8.94 -0.61
CA GLY A 5 4.19 9.69 -0.90
C GLY A 5 5.37 8.78 -1.28
N VAL A 6 5.53 7.66 -0.57
CA VAL A 6 6.58 6.67 -0.85
C VAL A 6 6.35 5.99 -2.20
N ILE A 7 5.12 5.56 -2.49
CA ILE A 7 4.74 4.98 -3.79
C ILE A 7 5.08 5.94 -4.93
N ARG A 8 4.64 7.20 -4.82
CA ARG A 8 4.89 8.22 -5.84
C ARG A 8 6.38 8.47 -6.06
N LYS A 9 7.15 8.58 -4.97
CA LYS A 9 8.59 8.80 -5.05
C LYS A 9 9.28 7.63 -5.74
N ALA A 10 9.10 6.42 -5.23
CA ALA A 10 9.74 5.22 -5.77
C ALA A 10 9.38 5.00 -7.26
N ARG A 11 8.12 5.22 -7.64
CA ARG A 11 7.68 5.14 -9.04
C ARG A 11 8.43 6.13 -9.94
N ARG A 12 8.59 7.37 -9.49
CA ARG A 12 9.30 8.41 -10.24
C ARG A 12 10.80 8.15 -10.33
N ASP A 13 11.39 7.62 -9.26
CA ASP A 13 12.82 7.29 -9.21
C ASP A 13 13.19 6.20 -10.24
N ILE A 14 12.25 5.28 -10.54
CA ILE A 14 12.41 4.27 -11.60
C ILE A 14 11.79 4.67 -12.95
N GLY A 15 11.35 5.92 -13.11
CA GLY A 15 10.85 6.47 -14.38
C GLY A 15 9.49 5.95 -14.85
N MET A 16 8.69 5.30 -14.00
CA MET A 16 7.37 4.79 -14.38
C MET A 16 6.29 5.88 -14.31
N THR A 17 5.29 5.79 -15.18
CA THR A 17 4.01 6.49 -15.07
C THR A 17 3.05 5.73 -14.15
N GLN A 18 1.99 6.41 -13.66
CA GLN A 18 0.95 5.75 -12.85
C GLN A 18 0.24 4.63 -13.64
N GLY A 19 0.12 4.78 -14.96
CA GLY A 19 -0.49 3.77 -15.84
C GLY A 19 0.36 2.52 -15.96
N GLU A 20 1.67 2.67 -16.13
CA GLU A 20 2.61 1.54 -16.19
C GLU A 20 2.67 0.79 -14.87
N LEU A 21 2.70 1.51 -13.73
CA LEU A 21 2.62 0.87 -12.41
C LEU A 21 1.33 0.08 -12.26
N ALA A 22 0.20 0.66 -12.64
CA ALA A 22 -1.11 0.02 -12.57
C ALA A 22 -1.19 -1.26 -13.43
N GLN A 23 -0.71 -1.19 -14.68
CA GLN A 23 -0.64 -2.35 -15.56
C GLN A 23 0.25 -3.45 -14.98
N LYS A 24 1.40 -3.07 -14.41
CA LYS A 24 2.37 -4.01 -13.82
C LYS A 24 1.81 -4.78 -12.62
N ILE A 25 0.99 -4.14 -11.78
CA ILE A 25 0.40 -4.77 -10.59
C ILE A 25 -1.04 -5.25 -10.78
N GLY A 26 -1.61 -5.07 -11.98
CA GLY A 26 -2.95 -5.55 -12.32
C GLY A 26 -4.09 -4.74 -11.69
N CYS A 27 -3.94 -3.41 -11.56
CA CYS A 27 -5.00 -2.52 -11.09
C CYS A 27 -5.26 -1.36 -12.08
N THR A 28 -6.12 -0.42 -11.70
CA THR A 28 -6.41 0.75 -12.55
C THR A 28 -5.46 1.91 -12.25
N ARG A 29 -5.18 2.74 -13.27
CA ARG A 29 -4.40 3.98 -13.09
C ARG A 29 -5.05 4.91 -12.06
N THR A 30 -6.37 4.94 -11.98
CA THR A 30 -7.12 5.72 -10.97
C THR A 30 -6.85 5.20 -9.56
N THR A 31 -6.79 3.88 -9.36
CA THR A 31 -6.43 3.26 -8.08
C THR A 31 -5.05 3.72 -7.61
N VAL A 32 -4.05 3.70 -8.49
CA VAL A 32 -2.70 4.21 -8.18
C VAL A 32 -2.74 5.71 -7.85
N CYS A 33 -3.49 6.50 -8.61
CA CYS A 33 -3.64 7.93 -8.37
C CYS A 33 -4.24 8.21 -6.98
N ASP A 34 -5.28 7.48 -6.60
CA ASP A 34 -5.94 7.62 -5.30
C ASP A 34 -5.00 7.22 -4.15
N TRP A 35 -4.20 6.16 -4.32
CA TRP A 35 -3.17 5.78 -3.35
C TRP A 35 -2.08 6.83 -3.20
N GLU A 36 -1.52 7.32 -4.30
CA GLU A 36 -0.46 8.34 -4.25
C GLU A 36 -0.92 9.69 -3.67
N ASN A 37 -2.23 9.97 -3.73
CA ASN A 37 -2.83 11.17 -3.16
C ASN A 37 -3.34 10.96 -1.73
N GLU A 38 -3.10 9.79 -1.11
CA GLU A 38 -3.59 9.45 0.24
C GLU A 38 -5.12 9.52 0.35
N LYS A 39 -5.84 9.41 -0.77
CA LYS A 39 -7.32 9.36 -0.75
C LYS A 39 -7.80 8.03 -0.17
N TYR A 40 -7.08 6.96 -0.49
CA TYR A 40 -7.21 5.62 0.10
C TYR A 40 -5.81 5.02 0.26
N SER A 41 -5.65 4.07 1.18
CA SER A 41 -4.40 3.30 1.30
C SER A 41 -4.57 1.92 0.66
N PRO A 42 -3.51 1.34 0.07
CA PRO A 42 -3.55 -0.06 -0.38
C PRO A 42 -3.59 -0.98 0.86
N THR A 43 -4.77 -1.45 1.25
CA THR A 43 -4.95 -2.31 2.44
C THR A 43 -4.92 -3.80 2.13
N ASP A 44 -5.05 -4.18 0.87
CA ASP A 44 -4.95 -5.58 0.43
C ASP A 44 -3.47 -6.01 0.41
N ALA A 45 -3.17 -7.10 1.12
CA ALA A 45 -1.82 -7.66 1.23
C ALA A 45 -1.20 -8.01 -0.13
N LYS A 46 -2.00 -8.44 -1.12
CA LYS A 46 -1.52 -8.73 -2.47
C LYS A 46 -1.11 -7.46 -3.20
N ASN A 47 -1.89 -6.38 -3.05
CA ASN A 47 -1.56 -5.08 -3.65
C ASN A 47 -0.29 -4.50 -3.01
N LEU A 48 -0.14 -4.62 -1.68
CA LEU A 48 1.06 -4.19 -0.97
C LEU A 48 2.30 -4.93 -1.47
N ALA A 49 2.26 -6.27 -1.49
CA ALA A 49 3.37 -7.08 -1.98
C ALA A 49 3.70 -6.79 -3.45
N ALA A 50 2.68 -6.62 -4.31
CA ALA A 50 2.87 -6.30 -5.72
C ALA A 50 3.48 -4.91 -5.91
N LEU A 51 3.07 -3.91 -5.13
CA LEU A 51 3.65 -2.57 -5.14
C LEU A 51 5.11 -2.60 -4.68
N GLU A 52 5.41 -3.27 -3.56
CA GLU A 52 6.77 -3.38 -3.04
C GLU A 52 7.71 -4.04 -4.04
N ALA A 53 7.28 -5.16 -4.63
CA ALA A 53 8.02 -5.85 -5.68
C ALA A 53 8.18 -5.00 -6.95
N ALA A 54 7.13 -4.31 -7.40
CA ALA A 54 7.16 -3.51 -8.62
C ALA A 54 8.06 -2.27 -8.51
N LEU A 55 8.14 -1.69 -7.31
CA LEU A 55 8.86 -0.46 -6.98
C LEU A 55 10.25 -0.70 -6.40
N GLY A 56 10.62 -1.96 -6.11
CA GLY A 56 11.89 -2.31 -5.49
C GLY A 56 12.00 -1.87 -4.03
N LEU A 57 10.88 -1.83 -3.32
CA LEU A 57 10.84 -1.51 -1.89
C LEU A 57 11.07 -2.78 -1.05
N PRO A 58 11.61 -2.64 0.18
CA PRO A 58 11.66 -3.75 1.12
C PRO A 58 10.26 -4.31 1.42
N ASN A 59 10.18 -5.64 1.61
CA ASN A 59 8.94 -6.28 2.00
C ASN A 59 8.42 -5.72 3.34
N GLY A 60 7.15 -5.33 3.38
CA GLY A 60 6.50 -4.77 4.57
C GLY A 60 6.72 -3.27 4.78
N GLU A 61 7.51 -2.59 3.96
CA GLU A 61 7.73 -1.13 4.05
C GLU A 61 6.41 -0.36 3.98
N LEU A 62 5.55 -0.69 3.01
CA LEU A 62 4.27 0.00 2.83
C LEU A 62 3.30 -0.36 3.95
N TYR A 63 3.34 -1.60 4.44
CA TYR A 63 2.52 -2.04 5.57
C TYR A 63 2.83 -1.24 6.83
N LEU A 64 4.11 -1.06 7.17
CA LEU A 64 4.57 -0.32 8.34
C LEU A 64 4.12 1.15 8.30
N LEU A 65 4.11 1.76 7.10
CA LEU A 65 3.65 3.13 6.91
C LEU A 65 2.14 3.28 7.09
N ILE A 66 1.34 2.26 6.77
CA ILE A 66 -0.12 2.31 6.87
C ILE A 66 -0.59 1.97 8.29
N TYR A 67 -0.01 0.94 8.91
CA TYR A 67 -0.52 0.38 10.16
C TYR A 67 0.36 0.68 11.38
N GLY A 68 1.55 1.25 11.20
CA GLY A 68 2.57 1.32 12.25
C GLY A 68 3.21 -0.06 12.50
N ASN A 69 4.30 -0.09 13.27
CA ASN A 69 5.01 -1.33 13.58
C ASN A 69 4.08 -2.33 14.32
N PRO A 70 3.72 -3.48 13.73
CA PRO A 70 2.74 -4.39 14.31
C PRO A 70 3.32 -5.30 15.40
N THR A 71 4.59 -5.16 15.79
CA THR A 71 5.21 -6.00 16.83
C THR A 71 4.75 -5.62 18.24
N VAL A 72 3.44 -5.45 18.44
CA VAL A 72 2.81 -5.95 19.66
C VAL A 72 2.43 -7.42 19.38
N PRO A 73 2.89 -8.38 20.19
CA PRO A 73 2.54 -9.79 20.03
C PRO A 73 1.01 -9.97 19.89
N PRO A 74 0.52 -11.02 19.19
CA PRO A 74 -0.91 -11.24 18.91
C PRO A 74 -1.81 -11.50 20.13
N ALA A 75 -1.40 -11.18 21.36
CA ALA A 75 -2.11 -11.55 22.57
C ALA A 75 -3.39 -10.74 22.86
N ASP A 76 -3.61 -9.58 22.21
CA ASP A 76 -4.63 -8.64 22.70
C ASP A 76 -5.59 -8.04 21.66
N ARG A 77 -5.64 -8.58 20.43
CA ARG A 77 -6.66 -8.15 19.47
C ARG A 77 -7.91 -9.03 19.58
N GLY A 78 -8.73 -8.74 20.60
CA GLY A 78 -10.09 -9.26 20.73
C GLY A 78 -10.95 -8.97 19.48
N PRO A 79 -12.05 -9.72 19.26
CA PRO A 79 -12.78 -9.70 18.01
C PRO A 79 -13.44 -8.34 17.79
N LYS A 80 -13.12 -7.65 16.70
CA LYS A 80 -13.95 -6.53 16.22
C LYS A 80 -15.26 -7.12 15.70
N GLY A 81 -16.30 -6.99 16.52
CA GLY A 81 -17.66 -7.40 16.23
C GLY A 81 -18.17 -6.78 14.92
N LYS A 82 -18.97 -7.57 14.21
CA LYS A 82 -19.75 -7.15 13.06
C LYS A 82 -21.00 -6.47 13.61
N GLU A 83 -21.16 -5.17 13.41
CA GLU A 83 -22.44 -4.51 13.67
C GLU A 83 -23.21 -4.38 12.35
N THR A 84 -24.09 -5.37 12.16
CA THR A 84 -25.30 -5.28 11.36
C THR A 84 -26.41 -4.72 12.25
N ALA A 85 -27.06 -3.63 11.83
CA ALA A 85 -28.45 -3.32 12.15
C ALA A 85 -29.02 -2.42 11.05
#